data_AF-A0A809ZHR5-F1
#
_entry.id   AF-A0A809ZHR5-F1
#
_cell.length_a   1.000
_cell.length_b   1.000
_cell.length_c   1.000
_cell.angle_alpha   90.00
_cell.angle_beta   90.00
_cell.angle_gamma   90.00
#
_symmetry.space_group_name_H-M   'P 1'
#
loop_
_entity.id
_entity.type
_entity.pdbx_description
1 polymer ?
#
loop_
_entity_poly.entity_id
_entity_poly.type
_entity_poly.pdbx_seq_one_letter_code
_entity_poly.pdbx_strand_id
1 'polypeptide(L)' 'MFNAEMTALLRAVLEEVCENIPVSETGARAYVASKLLDAAAHGQLSTDALKAAGLKALNPPTM' A
#
# COMPACT_ATOMS: atom_id res chain seq x y z
N MET A 1 1.45 -17.61 0.08
CA MET A 1 0.29 -17.47 0.98
C MET A 1 0.63 -16.35 1.95
N PHE A 2 -0.15 -15.26 2.01
CA PHE A 2 0.07 -14.21 3.00
C PHE A 2 -0.41 -14.72 4.37
N ASN A 3 0.44 -14.66 5.39
CA ASN A 3 0.05 -15.03 6.75
C ASN A 3 -0.90 -13.99 7.34
N ALA A 4 -1.71 -14.35 8.35
CA ALA A 4 -2.65 -13.42 8.98
C ALA A 4 -1.98 -12.13 9.48
N GLU A 5 -0.77 -12.26 10.06
CA GLU A 5 0.05 -11.12 10.48
C GLU A 5 0.44 -10.21 9.31
N MET A 6 0.80 -10.81 8.17
CA MET A 6 1.18 -10.08 6.97
C MET A 6 -0.02 -9.33 6.37
N THR A 7 -1.20 -9.96 6.35
CA THR A 7 -2.44 -9.32 5.92
C THR A 7 -2.86 -8.20 6.86
N ALA A 8 -2.71 -8.36 8.18
CA ALA A 8 -2.99 -7.32 9.15
C ALA A 8 -2.06 -6.10 8.97
N LEU A 9 -0.77 -6.35 8.75
CA LEU A 9 0.21 -5.30 8.49
C LEU A 9 -0.10 -4.55 7.19
N LEU A 10 -0.41 -5.28 6.11
CA LEU A 10 -0.80 -4.68 4.82
C LEU A 10 -2.05 -3.80 4.95
N ARG A 11 -3.07 -4.23 5.71
CA ARG A 11 -4.25 -3.39 5.97
C ARG A 11 -3.90 -2.15 6.79
N ALA A 12 -3.12 -2.29 7.85
CA ALA A 12 -2.74 -1.17 8.70
C ALA A 12 -2.00 -0.09 7.89
N VAL A 13 -1.04 -0.51 7.05
CA VAL A 13 -0.32 0.42 6.17
C VAL A 13 -1.23 1.01 5.09
N LEU A 14 -2.13 0.20 4.51
CA LEU A 14 -3.10 0.70 3.53
C LEU A 14 -4.01 1.77 4.14
N GLU A 15 -4.56 1.54 5.32
CA GLU A 15 -5.43 2.50 6.02
C GLU A 15 -4.67 3.79 6.34
N GLU A 16 -3.43 3.68 6.79
CA GLU A 16 -2.59 4.84 7.11
C GLU A 16 -2.21 5.65 5.86
N VAL A 17 -1.84 4.99 4.75
CA VAL A 17 -1.54 5.66 3.48
C VAL A 17 -2.81 6.24 2.84
N CYS A 18 -3.94 5.55 2.98
CA CYS A 18 -5.23 5.99 2.44
C CYS A 18 -5.97 6.97 3.36
N GLU A 19 -5.45 7.29 4.55
CA GLU A 19 -6.06 8.24 5.49
C GLU A 19 -6.26 9.61 4.83
N ASN A 20 -5.29 10.04 4.03
CA ASN A 20 -5.33 11.30 3.29
C ASN A 20 -6.05 11.19 1.92
N ILE A 21 -6.49 10.00 1.52
CA ILE A 21 -7.18 9.80 0.25
C ILE A 21 -8.69 9.77 0.51
N PRO A 22 -9.49 10.60 -0.18
CA PRO A 22 -10.94 10.52 -0.07
C PRO A 22 -11.46 9.14 -0.47
N VAL A 23 -12.52 8.68 0.19
CA VAL A 23 -13.15 7.36 -0.08
C VAL A 23 -13.63 7.25 -1.54
N SER A 24 -13.94 8.38 -2.17
CA SER A 24 -14.34 8.51 -3.57
C SER A 24 -13.24 8.10 -4.56
N GLU A 25 -11.96 8.21 -4.18
CA GLU A 25 -10.80 7.84 -4.98
C GLU A 25 -10.50 6.34 -4.84
N THR A 26 -11.49 5.51 -5.18
CA THR A 26 -11.41 4.06 -5.13
C THR A 26 -10.26 3.52 -6.00
N GLY A 27 -9.96 4.20 -7.11
CA GLY A 27 -8.86 3.87 -8.00
C GLY A 27 -7.49 4.02 -7.32
N ALA A 28 -7.26 5.15 -6.63
CA ALA A 28 -6.02 5.37 -5.89
C ALA A 28 -5.86 4.34 -4.76
N ARG A 29 -6.92 4.08 -3.99
CA ARG A 29 -6.89 3.08 -2.90
C ARG A 29 -6.62 1.66 -3.42
N ALA A 30 -7.24 1.27 -4.54
CA ALA A 30 -6.98 -0.01 -5.18
C ALA A 30 -5.55 -0.12 -5.70
N TYR A 31 -5.02 0.96 -6.30
CA TYR A 31 -3.64 0.99 -6.81
C TYR A 31 -2.61 0.89 -5.69
N VAL A 32 -2.82 1.59 -4.57
CA VAL A 32 -1.98 1.48 -3.36
C VAL A 32 -2.00 0.05 -2.83
N ALA A 33 -3.18 -0.58 -2.72
CA ALA A 33 -3.30 -1.97 -2.27
C ALA A 33 -2.56 -2.95 -3.19
N SER A 34 -2.65 -2.76 -4.52
CA SER A 34 -1.89 -3.56 -5.48
C SER A 34 -0.37 -3.38 -5.31
N LYS A 35 0.12 -2.15 -5.09
CA LYS A 35 1.55 -1.89 -4.87
C LYS A 35 2.07 -2.42 -3.55
N LEU A 36 1.26 -2.39 -2.50
CA LEU A 36 1.58 -3.02 -1.22
C LEU A 36 1.69 -4.54 -1.36
N LEU A 37 0.76 -5.18 -2.07
CA LEU A 37 0.80 -6.62 -2.35
C LEU A 37 2.02 -7.01 -3.18
N ASP A 38 2.37 -6.20 -4.18
CA ASP A 38 3.55 -6.39 -5.01
C ASP A 38 4.83 -6.30 -4.18
N ALA A 39 5.01 -5.24 -3.39
CA ALA A 39 6.14 -5.08 -2.49
C ALA A 39 6.28 -6.26 -1.51
N ALA A 40 5.17 -6.69 -0.91
CA ALA A 40 5.18 -7.85 -0.02
C ALA A 40 5.48 -9.17 -0.76
N ALA A 41 5.02 -9.34 -2.00
CA ALA A 41 5.38 -10.48 -2.85
C ALA A 41 6.87 -10.48 -3.22
N HIS A 42 7.48 -9.30 -3.34
CA HIS A 42 8.92 -9.10 -3.51
C HIS A 42 9.74 -9.27 -2.21
N GLY A 43 9.11 -9.63 -1.09
CA GLY A 43 9.77 -9.83 0.20
C GLY A 43 10.00 -8.54 1.00
N GLN A 44 9.46 -7.41 0.54
CA GLN A 44 9.50 -6.14 1.27
C GLN A 44 8.36 -6.10 2.28
N LEU A 45 8.63 -6.64 3.47
CA LEU A 45 7.65 -6.76 4.56
C LEU A 45 7.79 -5.70 5.64
N SER A 46 8.78 -4.82 5.52
CA SER A 46 8.99 -3.71 6.44
C SER A 46 7.91 -2.64 6.24
N THR A 47 7.34 -2.16 7.35
CA THR A 47 6.31 -1.11 7.35
C THR A 47 6.75 0.13 6.57
N ASP A 48 8.02 0.50 6.68
CA ASP A 48 8.62 1.63 5.96
C ASP A 48 8.64 1.41 4.43
N ALA A 49 9.05 0.22 3.98
CA ALA A 49 9.08 -0.13 2.56
C ALA A 49 7.67 -0.18 1.96
N LEU A 50 6.71 -0.72 2.71
CA LEU A 50 5.30 -0.78 2.33
C LEU A 50 4.68 0.62 2.25
N LYS A 51 4.96 1.50 3.24
CA LYS A 51 4.58 2.92 3.19
C LYS A 51 5.17 3.61 1.97
N ALA A 52 6.47 3.44 1.73
CA ALA A 52 7.15 4.05 0.61
C ALA A 52 6.54 3.60 -0.72
N ALA A 53 6.23 2.31 -0.87
CA ALA A 53 5.54 1.77 -2.05
C ALA A 53 4.14 2.38 -2.22
N GLY A 54 3.37 2.51 -1.14
CA GLY A 54 2.05 3.13 -1.15
C GLY A 54 2.08 4.62 -1.49
N LEU A 55 2.98 5.38 -0.86
CA LEU A 55 3.17 6.82 -1.14
C LEU A 55 3.64 7.06 -2.58
N LYS A 56 4.54 6.21 -3.09
CA LYS A 56 4.99 6.26 -4.48
C LYS A 56 3.86 5.90 -5.46
N ALA A 57 2.89 5.11 -5.03
CA ALA A 57 1.68 4.83 -5.79
C ALA A 57 0.76 6.06 -5.87
N LEU A 58 0.72 6.89 -4.82
CA LEU A 58 -0.09 8.12 -4.78
C LEU A 58 0.51 9.29 -5.52
N ASN A 59 1.83 9.38 -5.52
CA ASN A 59 2.56 10.41 -6.23
C ASN A 59 3.38 9.75 -7.34
N PRO A 60 2.73 9.20 -8.39
CA PRO A 60 3.46 8.68 -9.53
C PRO A 60 4.32 9.83 -10.07
N PRO A 61 5.59 9.58 -10.43
CA PRO A 61 6.40 10.62 -11.05
C PRO A 61 5.65 11.10 -12.29
N THR A 62 5.24 12.36 -12.29
CA THR A 62 4.72 13.04 -13.48
C THR A 62 5.83 12.99 -14.52
N MET A 63 5.69 12.10 -15.49
CA MET A 63 6.47 12.10 -16.72
C MET A 63 5.70 12.82 -17.82
#